data_AF-A0A9W9ZNQ5-F1
#
_entry.id   AF-A0A9W9ZNQ5-F1
#
_cell.length_a   1.000
_cell.length_b   1.000
_cell.length_c   1.000
_cell.angle_alpha   90.00
_cell.angle_beta   90.00
_cell.angle_gamma   90.00
#
_symmetry.space_group_name_H-M   'P 1'
#
loop_
_entity.id
_entity.type
_entity.pdbx_description
1 polymer ?
#
loop_
_entity_poly.entity_id
_entity_poly.type
_entity_poly.pdbx_seq_one_letter_code
_entity_poly.pdbx_strand_id
1 'polypeptide(L)'
;MAAAKERYPSKYKLDRLFLKRFWRCWKVIFPGWFSTTFLLFVLLMGLSLAEQMVIYNTGLIPSRFYEVLLSKDRAGFKSTNSAVKYDSRILYVNWRGLLDRRLHSGYFKHTAYYKLNVLQDKLDNIDQRITQDVDKFCDTFRKSLIVFIISPFTIGYYTYQCYQSSGYLGPVIIYGYFIVGTIINKLIMTPIVSLVVKQEKLEGDFRFKHMQVRSNAESIAFYRSGNVEMRKTNSRLQSLLQTQLRVVNFQCILFFFVNIIDYVGAILSYLILAIALFGGMYDNMSGTALSGQISRNSFFAMYLISCGSQLINLSTDISNTAGYVHRIGQLLESLTAMETDAEQKATENQDYLGVENLAPHGSDVIFKLISVSYAPPNCIDPLVKDLDLEICHGKNILITGTTGSGKSSLFRILNGIWTPLSGEVMRFLPFTPKNVFFLPQKTFVSDGTLRQQLTYPYEDSSYGDDSEAGNDVHMEPYKSG
;
A
#
# COMPACT_ATOMS: atom_id res chain seq x y z
N MET A 1 32.58 -14.97 14.59
CA MET A 1 32.06 -13.58 14.53
C MET A 1 30.56 -13.62 14.58
N ALA A 2 29.98 -12.98 15.58
CA ALA A 2 28.58 -13.11 15.97
C ALA A 2 27.63 -12.65 14.86
N ALA A 3 26.71 -13.54 14.46
CA ALA A 3 25.57 -13.19 13.63
C ALA A 3 24.76 -12.13 14.35
N ALA A 4 24.68 -10.93 13.75
CA ALA A 4 23.84 -9.86 14.22
C ALA A 4 22.40 -10.38 14.29
N LYS A 5 21.90 -10.51 15.52
CA LYS A 5 20.52 -10.85 15.83
C LYS A 5 19.68 -9.67 15.35
N GLU A 6 19.16 -9.74 14.12
CA GLU A 6 18.24 -8.74 13.58
C GLU A 6 17.07 -8.59 14.55
N ARG A 7 17.06 -7.49 15.30
CA ARG A 7 15.91 -7.07 16.10
C ARG A 7 14.81 -6.72 15.11
N TYR A 8 13.86 -7.65 14.94
CA TYR A 8 12.59 -7.38 14.28
C TYR A 8 12.00 -6.07 14.86
N PRO A 9 11.63 -5.08 14.03
CA PRO A 9 10.94 -3.92 14.54
C PRO A 9 9.66 -4.38 15.23
N SER A 10 9.49 -3.89 16.46
CA SER A 10 8.40 -4.24 17.37
C SER A 10 7.05 -4.20 16.66
N LYS A 11 6.21 -5.22 16.95
CA LYS A 11 4.76 -5.29 16.70
C LYS A 11 4.18 -4.01 16.06
N TYR A 12 3.75 -4.08 14.81
CA TYR A 12 2.86 -3.07 14.21
C TYR A 12 1.63 -2.97 15.10
N LYS A 13 1.57 -1.96 15.96
CA LYS A 13 0.49 -1.71 16.89
C LYS A 13 -0.32 -0.54 16.38
N LEU A 14 -1.60 -0.50 16.77
CA LEU A 14 -2.48 0.65 16.62
C LEU A 14 -2.04 1.77 17.57
N ASP A 15 -0.84 2.29 17.36
CA ASP A 15 -0.21 3.31 18.18
C ASP A 15 -0.41 4.70 17.56
N ARG A 16 -0.03 5.77 18.28
CA ARG A 16 -0.09 7.16 17.77
C ARG A 16 0.61 7.35 16.42
N LEU A 17 1.65 6.54 16.14
CA LEU A 17 2.35 6.52 14.86
C LEU A 17 1.47 6.00 13.72
N PHE A 18 0.67 4.96 13.95
CA PHE A 18 -0.29 4.45 12.97
C PHE A 18 -1.30 5.56 12.62
N LEU A 19 -1.89 6.21 13.63
CA LEU A 19 -2.85 7.30 13.41
C LEU A 19 -2.25 8.45 12.59
N LYS A 20 -1.00 8.85 12.88
CA LYS A 20 -0.30 9.88 12.12
C LYS A 20 -0.09 9.48 10.65
N ARG A 21 0.30 8.24 10.38
CA ARG A 21 0.49 7.70 9.02
C ARG A 21 -0.84 7.55 8.29
N PHE A 22 -1.86 7.03 8.97
CA PHE A 22 -3.21 6.92 8.45
C PHE A 22 -3.75 8.29 8.03
N TRP A 23 -3.55 9.33 8.85
CA TRP A 23 -3.98 10.69 8.51
C TRP A 23 -3.27 11.25 7.27
N ARG A 24 -2.02 10.88 7.02
CA ARG A 24 -1.32 11.26 5.79
C ARG A 24 -1.95 10.59 4.58
N CYS A 25 -2.22 9.29 4.64
CA CYS A 25 -2.96 8.59 3.58
C CYS A 25 -4.35 9.20 3.39
N TRP A 26 -5.06 9.51 4.48
CA TRP A 26 -6.39 10.12 4.46
C TRP A 26 -6.43 11.44 3.69
N LYS A 27 -5.47 12.35 3.94
CA LYS A 27 -5.37 13.64 3.21
C LYS A 27 -5.18 13.46 1.71
N VAL A 28 -4.50 12.40 1.28
CA VAL A 28 -4.27 12.12 -0.15
C VAL A 28 -5.54 11.57 -0.80
N ILE A 29 -6.25 10.72 -0.08
CA ILE A 29 -7.45 10.00 -0.55
C ILE A 29 -8.69 10.93 -0.57
N PHE A 30 -8.75 11.87 0.36
CA PHE A 30 -9.77 12.90 0.46
C PHE A 30 -9.13 14.30 0.36
N PRO A 31 -8.86 14.78 -0.87
CA PRO A 31 -8.19 16.06 -1.07
C PRO A 31 -9.03 17.27 -0.64
N GLY A 32 -10.36 17.14 -0.54
CA GLY A 32 -11.24 18.20 -0.06
C GLY A 32 -12.69 17.73 0.18
N TRP A 33 -13.49 18.59 0.82
CA TRP A 33 -14.88 18.30 1.19
C TRP A 33 -15.86 18.31 0.00
N PHE A 34 -15.44 18.82 -1.15
CA PHE A 34 -16.22 18.82 -2.39
C PHE A 34 -15.55 17.97 -3.49
N SER A 35 -14.55 17.15 -3.15
CA SER A 35 -13.97 16.24 -4.13
C SER A 35 -14.98 15.15 -4.52
N THR A 36 -14.88 14.64 -5.76
CA THR A 36 -15.69 13.50 -6.22
C THR A 36 -15.57 12.31 -5.27
N THR A 37 -14.38 12.07 -4.70
CA THR A 37 -14.16 11.00 -3.71
C THR A 37 -14.92 11.24 -2.41
N PHE A 38 -15.02 12.48 -1.93
CA PHE A 38 -15.80 12.80 -0.74
C PHE A 38 -17.31 12.69 -0.99
N LEU A 39 -17.78 13.16 -2.14
CA LEU A 39 -19.20 13.02 -2.53
C LEU A 39 -19.61 11.55 -2.68
N LEU A 40 -18.76 10.73 -3.31
CA LEU A 40 -18.97 9.27 -3.40
C LEU A 40 -18.95 8.60 -2.02
N PHE A 41 -18.13 9.10 -1.08
CA PHE A 41 -18.12 8.61 0.30
C PHE A 41 -19.42 8.96 1.05
N VAL A 42 -19.96 10.16 0.87
CA VAL A 42 -21.26 10.56 1.42
C VAL A 42 -22.40 9.74 0.80
N LEU A 43 -22.37 9.53 -0.52
CA LEU A 43 -23.33 8.66 -1.22
C LEU A 43 -23.27 7.22 -0.69
N LEU A 44 -22.06 6.68 -0.52
CA LEU A 44 -21.85 5.36 0.05
C LEU A 44 -22.46 5.26 1.46
N MET A 45 -22.27 6.28 2.30
CA MET A 45 -22.86 6.35 3.63
C MET A 45 -24.40 6.34 3.56
N GLY A 46 -24.99 7.14 2.68
CA GLY A 46 -26.45 7.16 2.47
C GLY A 46 -27.01 5.82 2.00
N LEU A 47 -26.40 5.21 0.98
CA LEU A 47 -26.83 3.92 0.44
C LEU A 47 -26.63 2.77 1.43
N SER A 48 -25.56 2.82 2.22
CA SER A 48 -25.27 1.86 3.29
C SER A 48 -26.35 1.89 4.38
N LEU A 49 -26.81 3.08 4.77
CA LEU A 49 -27.95 3.24 5.69
C LEU A 49 -29.28 2.76 5.07
N ALA A 50 -29.50 3.04 3.79
CA ALA A 50 -30.67 2.54 3.07
C ALA A 50 -30.69 1.01 2.97
N GLU A 51 -29.53 0.37 2.77
CA GLU A 51 -29.39 -1.08 2.79
C GLU A 51 -29.81 -1.68 4.14
N GLN A 52 -29.46 -1.03 5.26
CA GLN A 52 -29.90 -1.47 6.58
C GLN A 52 -31.42 -1.41 6.76
N MET A 53 -32.08 -0.39 6.20
CA MET A 53 -33.54 -0.33 6.20
C MET A 53 -34.17 -1.47 5.39
N VAL A 54 -33.54 -1.84 4.26
CA VAL A 54 -33.96 -3.01 3.48
C VAL A 54 -33.75 -4.31 4.27
N ILE A 55 -32.60 -4.47 4.95
CA ILE A 55 -32.31 -5.66 5.76
C ILE A 55 -33.27 -5.76 6.95
N TYR A 56 -33.60 -4.66 7.62
CA TYR A 56 -34.63 -4.64 8.66
C TYR A 56 -35.98 -5.11 8.12
N ASN A 57 -36.43 -4.54 6.99
CA ASN A 57 -37.68 -4.95 6.35
C ASN A 57 -37.65 -6.40 5.88
N THR A 58 -36.49 -6.90 5.43
CA THR A 58 -36.27 -8.28 4.97
C THR A 58 -36.18 -9.26 6.14
N GLY A 59 -35.59 -8.88 7.26
CA GLY A 59 -35.46 -9.70 8.45
C GLY A 59 -36.74 -9.78 9.28
N LEU A 60 -37.64 -8.80 9.10
CA LEU A 60 -39.03 -8.92 9.50
C LEU A 60 -39.86 -9.79 8.56
N ILE A 61 -39.33 -10.20 7.39
CA ILE A 61 -40.05 -11.08 6.47
C ILE A 61 -40.42 -12.36 7.20
N PRO A 62 -39.55 -13.14 7.88
CA PRO A 62 -39.98 -14.31 8.66
C PRO A 62 -41.15 -14.04 9.61
N SER A 63 -41.15 -12.94 10.37
CA SER A 63 -42.28 -12.55 11.24
C SER A 63 -43.55 -12.18 10.47
N ARG A 64 -43.40 -11.45 9.36
CA ARG A 64 -44.49 -11.11 8.44
C ARG A 64 -44.88 -12.28 7.55
N PHE A 65 -44.06 -13.32 7.40
CA PHE A 65 -44.29 -14.47 6.52
C PHE A 65 -45.34 -15.37 7.16
N TYR A 66 -45.30 -15.52 8.48
CA TYR A 66 -46.37 -16.16 9.23
C TYR A 66 -47.70 -15.39 9.09
N GLU A 67 -47.68 -14.05 9.16
CA GLU A 67 -48.89 -13.21 8.95
C GLU A 67 -49.36 -13.18 7.47
N VAL A 68 -48.44 -13.18 6.51
CA VAL A 68 -48.68 -13.01 5.07
C VAL A 68 -49.04 -14.34 4.38
N LEU A 69 -48.54 -15.50 4.85
CA LEU A 69 -49.04 -16.81 4.42
C LEU A 69 -50.51 -17.02 4.82
N LEU A 70 -50.90 -16.47 5.97
CA LEU A 70 -52.29 -16.46 6.43
C LEU A 70 -53.16 -15.45 5.67
N SER A 71 -52.59 -14.34 5.15
CA SER A 71 -53.32 -13.27 4.43
C SER A 71 -53.18 -13.25 2.90
N LYS A 72 -52.39 -14.15 2.28
CA LYS A 72 -52.21 -14.34 0.82
C LYS A 72 -51.85 -13.07 0.02
N ASP A 73 -51.07 -12.14 0.59
CA ASP A 73 -50.65 -10.93 -0.14
C ASP A 73 -49.37 -11.15 -0.97
N ARG A 74 -49.41 -10.80 -2.27
CA ARG A 74 -48.33 -10.99 -3.25
C ARG A 74 -47.45 -9.75 -3.47
N ALA A 75 -47.81 -8.58 -2.92
CA ALA A 75 -47.14 -7.32 -3.26
C ALA A 75 -45.82 -7.05 -2.51
N GLY A 76 -45.50 -7.83 -1.46
CA GLY A 76 -44.34 -7.58 -0.57
C GLY A 76 -42.97 -8.06 -1.04
N PHE A 77 -42.86 -8.64 -2.24
CA PHE A 77 -41.64 -9.34 -2.68
C PHE A 77 -40.78 -8.47 -3.62
N LYS A 78 -39.97 -7.57 -3.06
CA LYS A 78 -38.87 -6.95 -3.81
C LYS A 78 -37.69 -6.61 -2.88
N SER A 79 -36.53 -7.19 -3.18
CA SER A 79 -35.25 -6.73 -2.64
C SER A 79 -34.18 -6.88 -3.72
N THR A 80 -33.47 -5.79 -3.98
CA THR A 80 -32.22 -5.76 -4.72
C THR A 80 -31.29 -4.79 -3.99
N ASN A 81 -30.01 -5.14 -3.85
CA ASN A 81 -29.01 -4.11 -3.68
C ASN A 81 -27.67 -4.48 -4.34
N SER A 82 -27.47 -3.95 -5.55
CA SER A 82 -26.19 -3.99 -6.29
C SER A 82 -25.46 -2.65 -6.25
N ALA A 83 -26.13 -1.56 -5.83
CA ALA A 83 -25.63 -0.19 -5.88
C ALA A 83 -24.53 0.10 -4.83
N VAL A 84 -24.71 -0.33 -3.58
CA VAL A 84 -23.68 -0.17 -2.51
C VAL A 84 -22.36 -0.84 -2.91
N LYS A 85 -22.45 -2.04 -3.51
CA LYS A 85 -21.28 -2.79 -3.98
C LYS A 85 -20.57 -2.06 -5.13
N TYR A 86 -21.34 -1.46 -6.04
CA TYR A 86 -20.82 -0.69 -7.17
C TYR A 86 -20.13 0.61 -6.75
N ASP A 87 -20.80 1.43 -5.94
CA ASP A 87 -20.27 2.73 -5.49
C ASP A 87 -18.99 2.57 -4.67
N SER A 88 -18.96 1.58 -3.79
CA SER A 88 -17.74 1.30 -3.05
C SER A 88 -16.59 0.90 -4.00
N ARG A 89 -16.84 0.12 -5.06
CA ARG A 89 -15.79 -0.27 -6.01
C ARG A 89 -15.25 0.93 -6.79
N ILE A 90 -16.09 1.89 -7.17
CA ILE A 90 -15.64 3.14 -7.81
C ILE A 90 -14.72 3.91 -6.85
N LEU A 91 -15.12 4.00 -5.57
CA LEU A 91 -14.34 4.66 -4.53
C LEU A 91 -12.93 4.05 -4.41
N TYR A 92 -12.83 2.71 -4.42
CA TYR A 92 -11.56 1.99 -4.43
C TYR A 92 -10.67 2.37 -5.63
N VAL A 93 -11.23 2.40 -6.85
CA VAL A 93 -10.45 2.74 -8.07
C VAL A 93 -9.91 4.17 -7.98
N ASN A 94 -10.74 5.12 -7.55
CA ASN A 94 -10.33 6.52 -7.42
C ASN A 94 -9.25 6.71 -6.35
N TRP A 95 -9.37 6.05 -5.20
CA TRP A 95 -8.39 6.12 -4.13
C TRP A 95 -7.05 5.53 -4.51
N ARG A 96 -7.06 4.37 -5.17
CA ARG A 96 -5.84 3.77 -5.73
C ARG A 96 -5.17 4.73 -6.71
N GLY A 97 -5.93 5.29 -7.66
CA GLY A 97 -5.40 6.24 -8.63
C GLY A 97 -4.77 7.50 -8.00
N LEU A 98 -5.38 8.06 -6.95
CA LEU A 98 -4.83 9.22 -6.25
C LEU A 98 -3.56 8.89 -5.45
N LEU A 99 -3.57 7.77 -4.71
CA LEU A 99 -2.44 7.38 -3.88
C LEU A 99 -1.23 6.99 -4.72
N ASP A 100 -1.44 6.22 -5.80
CA ASP A 100 -0.38 5.84 -6.74
C ASP A 100 0.22 7.07 -7.43
N ARG A 101 -0.60 8.03 -7.89
CA ARG A 101 -0.10 9.27 -8.50
C ARG A 101 0.75 10.09 -7.53
N ARG A 102 0.37 10.18 -6.25
CA ARG A 102 1.18 10.89 -5.24
C ARG A 102 2.48 10.16 -4.92
N LEU A 103 2.45 8.83 -4.85
CA LEU A 103 3.65 8.02 -4.66
C LEU A 103 4.58 8.15 -5.86
N HIS A 104 4.07 8.07 -7.09
CA HIS A 104 4.82 8.29 -8.32
C HIS A 104 5.43 9.69 -8.39
N SER A 105 4.64 10.72 -8.07
CA SER A 105 5.13 12.09 -8.13
C SER A 105 6.29 12.34 -7.17
N GLY A 106 6.33 11.67 -6.00
CA GLY A 106 7.47 11.75 -5.09
C GLY A 106 8.62 10.81 -5.45
N TYR A 107 8.30 9.58 -5.88
CA TYR A 107 9.29 8.54 -6.20
C TYR A 107 10.13 8.87 -7.43
N PHE A 108 9.51 9.46 -8.46
CA PHE A 108 10.21 9.90 -9.68
C PHE A 108 10.71 11.35 -9.58
N LYS A 109 10.53 12.05 -8.45
CA LYS A 109 11.09 13.39 -8.25
C LYS A 109 12.60 13.29 -8.04
N HIS A 110 13.36 14.05 -8.82
CA HIS A 110 14.83 14.08 -8.80
C HIS A 110 15.43 12.66 -8.89
N THR A 111 16.22 12.26 -7.88
CA THR A 111 16.91 10.96 -7.83
C THR A 111 16.36 10.05 -6.73
N ALA A 112 15.12 10.29 -6.25
CA ALA A 112 14.54 9.53 -5.13
C ALA A 112 14.47 8.03 -5.42
N TYR A 113 14.07 7.62 -6.63
CA TYR A 113 14.09 6.23 -7.07
C TYR A 113 15.49 5.58 -6.98
N TYR A 114 16.56 6.31 -7.33
CA TYR A 114 17.92 5.79 -7.22
C TYR A 114 18.36 5.69 -5.77
N LYS A 115 18.10 6.72 -4.97
CA LYS A 115 18.47 6.76 -3.54
C LYS A 115 17.80 5.62 -2.77
N LEU A 116 16.52 5.38 -3.02
CA LEU A 116 15.75 4.34 -2.34
C LEU A 116 16.15 2.91 -2.74
N ASN A 117 16.47 2.65 -4.01
CA ASN A 117 16.82 1.30 -4.45
C ASN A 117 18.30 0.94 -4.31
N VAL A 118 19.19 1.94 -4.33
CA VAL A 118 20.65 1.70 -4.43
C VAL A 118 21.41 2.22 -3.22
N LEU A 119 21.00 3.35 -2.63
CA LEU A 119 21.76 3.97 -1.53
C LEU A 119 21.25 3.60 -0.15
N GLN A 120 19.94 3.31 -0.01
CA GLN A 120 19.31 3.04 1.27
C GLN A 120 18.73 1.63 1.36
N ASP A 121 19.32 0.78 2.20
CA ASP A 121 18.75 -0.53 2.54
C ASP A 121 17.64 -0.48 3.61
N LYS A 122 17.11 0.72 3.90
CA LYS A 122 16.10 0.89 4.97
C LYS A 122 14.72 0.40 4.57
N LEU A 123 14.39 0.37 3.28
CA LEU A 123 13.07 0.02 2.76
C LEU A 123 13.19 -1.15 1.79
N ASP A 124 12.50 -2.24 2.11
CA ASP A 124 12.42 -3.44 1.27
C ASP A 124 11.23 -3.38 0.28
N ASN A 125 11.43 -3.98 -0.90
CA ASN A 125 10.42 -4.22 -1.93
C ASN A 125 9.53 -2.99 -2.21
N ILE A 126 10.16 -1.86 -2.56
CA ILE A 126 9.47 -0.58 -2.79
C ILE A 126 8.44 -0.68 -3.92
N ASP A 127 8.76 -1.45 -4.95
CA ASP A 127 7.86 -1.83 -6.05
C ASP A 127 6.59 -2.52 -5.54
N GLN A 128 6.71 -3.47 -4.61
CA GLN A 128 5.57 -4.15 -3.98
C GLN A 128 4.75 -3.18 -3.11
N ARG A 129 5.41 -2.25 -2.41
CA ARG A 129 4.72 -1.23 -1.59
C ARG A 129 3.85 -0.30 -2.44
N ILE A 130 4.35 0.13 -3.59
CA ILE A 130 3.60 0.99 -4.52
C ILE A 130 2.48 0.19 -5.19
N THR A 131 2.78 -1.01 -5.70
CA THR A 131 1.81 -1.72 -6.55
C THR A 131 0.77 -2.55 -5.78
N GLN A 132 1.18 -3.26 -4.73
CA GLN A 132 0.32 -4.24 -4.05
C GLN A 132 -0.18 -3.78 -2.69
N ASP A 133 0.67 -3.14 -1.90
CA ASP A 133 0.22 -2.68 -0.58
C ASP A 133 -0.84 -1.58 -0.73
N VAL A 134 -0.68 -0.66 -1.70
CA VAL A 134 -1.70 0.37 -2.02
C VAL A 134 -3.02 -0.29 -2.43
N ASP A 135 -2.95 -1.29 -3.31
CA ASP A 135 -4.12 -2.03 -3.78
C ASP A 135 -4.89 -2.70 -2.62
N LYS A 136 -4.16 -3.49 -1.82
CA LYS A 136 -4.73 -4.22 -0.67
C LYS A 136 -5.24 -3.26 0.40
N PHE A 137 -4.54 -2.15 0.63
CA PHE A 137 -4.98 -1.10 1.53
C PHE A 137 -6.31 -0.50 1.08
N CYS A 138 -6.42 -0.04 -0.18
CA CYS A 138 -7.64 0.59 -0.69
C CYS A 138 -8.85 -0.36 -0.64
N ASP A 139 -8.68 -1.65 -1.00
CA ASP A 139 -9.78 -2.61 -0.95
C ASP A 139 -10.20 -2.97 0.48
N THR A 140 -9.24 -3.25 1.36
CA THR A 140 -9.52 -3.60 2.76
C THR A 140 -10.13 -2.42 3.52
N PHE A 141 -9.61 -1.21 3.27
CA PHE A 141 -10.10 0.01 3.87
C PHE A 141 -11.54 0.31 3.47
N ARG A 142 -11.88 0.19 2.18
CA ARG A 142 -13.26 0.33 1.68
C ARG A 142 -14.22 -0.65 2.37
N LYS A 143 -13.85 -1.93 2.46
CA LYS A 143 -14.68 -2.96 3.14
C LYS A 143 -14.90 -2.61 4.61
N SER A 144 -13.82 -2.23 5.29
CA SER A 144 -13.84 -1.87 6.71
C SER A 144 -14.70 -0.65 7.00
N LEU A 145 -14.62 0.36 6.12
CA LEU A 145 -15.32 1.63 6.27
C LEU A 145 -16.85 1.46 6.27
N ILE A 146 -17.38 0.60 5.41
CA ILE A 146 -18.83 0.33 5.33
C ILE A 146 -19.32 -0.23 6.67
N VAL A 147 -18.63 -1.23 7.22
CA VAL A 147 -18.96 -1.84 8.51
C VAL A 147 -18.83 -0.82 9.64
N PHE A 148 -17.77 0.00 9.63
CA PHE A 148 -17.54 1.03 10.64
C PHE A 148 -18.64 2.11 10.64
N ILE A 149 -19.14 2.53 9.47
CA ILE A 149 -20.20 3.53 9.35
C ILE A 149 -21.54 2.97 9.84
N ILE A 150 -21.85 1.72 9.46
CA ILE A 150 -23.15 1.11 9.73
C ILE A 150 -23.28 0.68 11.20
N SER A 151 -22.22 0.10 11.77
CA SER A 151 -22.27 -0.60 13.06
C SER A 151 -22.78 0.21 14.25
N PRO A 152 -22.49 1.51 14.43
CA PRO A 152 -23.03 2.28 15.56
C PRO A 152 -24.56 2.41 15.50
N PHE A 153 -25.11 2.61 14.29
CA PHE A 153 -26.55 2.75 14.10
C PHE A 153 -27.26 1.41 14.30
N THR A 154 -26.75 0.33 13.71
CA THR A 154 -27.36 -0.99 13.86
C THR A 154 -27.24 -1.49 15.30
N ILE A 155 -26.07 -1.40 15.92
CA ILE A 155 -25.90 -1.82 17.32
C ILE A 155 -26.81 -1.01 18.23
N GLY A 156 -26.85 0.33 18.09
CA GLY A 156 -27.73 1.16 18.91
C GLY A 156 -29.21 0.79 18.75
N TYR A 157 -29.68 0.65 17.52
CA TYR A 157 -31.06 0.30 17.22
C TYR A 157 -31.45 -1.09 17.73
N TYR A 158 -30.66 -2.12 17.41
CA TYR A 158 -30.96 -3.49 17.81
C TYR A 158 -30.73 -3.75 19.31
N THR A 159 -29.86 -2.97 19.96
CA THR A 159 -29.76 -2.96 21.43
C THR A 159 -31.03 -2.42 22.06
N TYR A 160 -31.57 -1.31 21.55
CA TYR A 160 -32.83 -0.75 22.03
C TYR A 160 -34.00 -1.72 21.82
N GLN A 161 -34.08 -2.36 20.66
CA GLN A 161 -35.12 -3.36 20.38
C GLN A 161 -34.98 -4.61 21.26
N CYS A 162 -33.74 -5.08 21.49
CA CYS A 162 -33.47 -6.20 22.39
C CYS A 162 -33.83 -5.86 23.84
N TYR A 163 -33.56 -4.63 24.28
CA TYR A 163 -33.96 -4.14 25.60
C TYR A 163 -35.49 -4.14 25.78
N GLN A 164 -36.24 -3.67 24.78
CA GLN A 164 -37.70 -3.71 24.84
C GLN A 164 -38.25 -5.14 24.85
N SER A 165 -37.61 -6.05 24.13
CA SER A 165 -38.03 -7.45 24.03
C SER A 165 -37.74 -8.26 25.30
N SER A 166 -36.53 -8.13 25.86
CA SER A 166 -36.02 -9.08 26.86
C SER A 166 -35.59 -8.40 28.16
N GLY A 167 -35.91 -7.11 28.31
CA GLY A 167 -35.45 -6.29 29.41
C GLY A 167 -33.93 -6.04 29.37
N TYR A 168 -33.38 -5.56 30.49
CA TYR A 168 -31.95 -5.26 30.59
C TYR A 168 -31.05 -6.50 30.48
N LEU A 169 -31.55 -7.68 30.84
CA LEU A 169 -30.78 -8.93 30.82
C LEU A 169 -30.34 -9.33 29.40
N GLY A 170 -31.18 -9.11 28.39
CA GLY A 170 -30.87 -9.49 27.01
C GLY A 170 -29.60 -8.82 26.48
N PRO A 171 -29.55 -7.47 26.40
CA PRO A 171 -28.35 -6.76 25.94
C PRO A 171 -27.11 -7.03 26.79
N VAL A 172 -27.24 -7.15 28.11
CA VAL A 172 -26.11 -7.42 29.01
C VAL A 172 -25.46 -8.77 28.71
N ILE A 173 -26.27 -9.81 28.52
CA ILE A 173 -25.77 -11.15 28.17
C ILE A 173 -25.08 -11.13 26.80
N ILE A 174 -25.67 -10.44 25.81
CA ILE A 174 -25.10 -10.32 24.46
C ILE A 174 -23.77 -9.57 24.48
N TYR A 175 -23.67 -8.48 25.24
CA TYR A 175 -22.42 -7.72 25.35
C TYR A 175 -21.34 -8.47 26.13
N GLY A 176 -21.69 -9.17 27.21
CA GLY A 176 -20.75 -10.04 27.92
C GLY A 176 -20.20 -11.13 27.01
N TYR A 177 -21.09 -11.77 26.23
CA TYR A 177 -20.73 -12.74 25.21
C TYR A 177 -19.80 -12.15 24.13
N PHE A 178 -20.12 -10.96 23.63
CA PHE A 178 -19.32 -10.25 22.64
C PHE A 178 -17.90 -9.89 23.15
N ILE A 179 -17.77 -9.47 24.41
CA ILE A 179 -16.48 -9.18 25.04
C ILE A 179 -15.61 -10.44 25.07
N VAL A 180 -16.18 -11.57 25.50
CA VAL A 180 -15.47 -12.85 25.53
C VAL A 180 -15.04 -13.27 24.13
N GLY A 181 -15.95 -13.20 23.14
CA GLY A 181 -15.64 -13.51 21.75
C GLY A 181 -14.52 -12.64 21.18
N THR A 182 -14.52 -11.34 21.50
CA THR A 182 -13.48 -10.39 21.07
C THR A 182 -12.12 -10.70 21.67
N ILE A 183 -12.06 -11.05 22.96
CA ILE A 183 -10.81 -11.43 23.63
C ILE A 183 -10.23 -12.69 22.98
N ILE A 184 -11.05 -13.72 22.78
CA ILE A 184 -10.63 -14.99 22.15
C ILE A 184 -10.12 -14.73 20.73
N ASN A 185 -10.87 -13.98 19.92
CA ASN A 185 -10.49 -13.68 18.55
C ASN A 185 -9.16 -12.91 18.49
N LYS A 186 -8.99 -11.90 19.34
CA LYS A 186 -7.74 -11.10 19.40
C LYS A 186 -6.51 -11.95 19.76
N LEU A 187 -6.65 -12.89 20.70
CA LEU A 187 -5.57 -13.80 21.09
C LEU A 187 -5.12 -14.68 19.92
N ILE A 188 -6.07 -15.21 19.15
CA ILE A 188 -5.80 -16.07 17.98
C ILE A 188 -5.28 -15.25 16.78
N MET A 189 -5.76 -14.02 16.59
CA MET A 189 -5.39 -13.15 15.48
C MET A 189 -3.95 -12.64 15.57
N THR A 190 -3.49 -12.32 16.78
CA THR A 190 -2.15 -11.75 17.02
C THR A 190 -1.01 -12.51 16.32
N PRO A 191 -0.90 -13.86 16.42
CA PRO A 191 0.13 -14.61 15.68
C PRO A 191 -0.11 -14.63 14.16
N ILE A 192 -1.37 -14.67 13.69
CA ILE A 192 -1.71 -14.70 12.26
C ILE A 192 -1.15 -13.48 11.54
N VAL A 193 -1.37 -12.28 12.08
CA VAL A 193 -0.91 -11.02 11.48
C VAL A 193 0.60 -11.06 11.25
N SER A 194 1.37 -11.55 12.24
CA SER A 194 2.83 -11.64 12.12
C SER A 194 3.28 -12.63 11.02
N LEU A 195 2.54 -13.73 10.85
CA LEU A 195 2.82 -14.72 9.82
C LEU A 195 2.44 -14.22 8.43
N VAL A 196 1.33 -13.48 8.30
CA VAL A 196 0.90 -12.87 7.03
C VAL A 196 1.92 -11.83 6.55
N VAL A 197 2.44 -10.98 7.44
CA VAL A 197 3.51 -10.03 7.07
C VAL A 197 4.76 -10.77 6.60
N LYS A 198 5.13 -11.86 7.27
CA LYS A 198 6.27 -12.69 6.86
C LYS A 198 6.02 -13.37 5.51
N GLN A 199 4.80 -13.84 5.24
CA GLN A 199 4.39 -14.41 3.96
C GLN A 199 4.54 -13.37 2.84
N GLU A 200 4.04 -12.15 3.02
CA GLU A 200 4.15 -11.09 2.01
C GLU A 200 5.58 -10.71 1.65
N LYS A 201 6.50 -10.73 2.64
CA LYS A 201 7.93 -10.52 2.40
C LYS A 201 8.52 -11.67 1.57
N LEU A 202 8.26 -12.92 1.94
CA LEU A 202 8.77 -14.09 1.22
C LEU A 202 8.21 -14.20 -0.20
N GLU A 203 6.96 -13.77 -0.40
CA GLU A 203 6.32 -13.65 -1.71
C GLU A 203 7.07 -12.59 -2.57
N GLY A 204 7.40 -11.45 -1.99
CA GLY A 204 8.24 -10.41 -2.62
C GLY A 204 9.62 -10.93 -3.00
N ASP A 205 10.32 -11.59 -2.08
CA ASP A 205 11.63 -12.21 -2.33
C ASP A 205 11.57 -13.25 -3.46
N PHE A 206 10.49 -14.04 -3.51
CA PHE A 206 10.28 -15.05 -4.55
C PHE A 206 10.08 -14.40 -5.93
N ARG A 207 9.26 -13.34 -6.01
CA ARG A 207 9.09 -12.58 -7.26
C ARG A 207 10.36 -11.86 -7.69
N PHE A 208 11.09 -11.27 -6.75
CA PHE A 208 12.37 -10.65 -7.03
C PHE A 208 13.38 -11.68 -7.57
N LYS A 209 13.37 -12.91 -7.04
CA LYS A 209 14.20 -14.00 -7.57
C LYS A 209 13.87 -14.32 -9.03
N HIS A 210 12.59 -14.35 -9.40
CA HIS A 210 12.17 -14.51 -10.80
C HIS A 210 12.56 -13.31 -11.67
N MET A 211 12.46 -12.09 -11.15
CA MET A 211 12.96 -10.89 -11.84
C MET A 211 14.45 -10.97 -12.13
N GLN A 212 15.26 -11.48 -11.21
CA GLN A 212 16.69 -11.71 -11.43
C GLN A 212 16.95 -12.74 -12.53
N VAL A 213 16.19 -13.85 -12.55
CA VAL A 213 16.30 -14.86 -13.61
C VAL A 213 15.93 -14.26 -14.96
N ARG A 214 14.85 -13.47 -15.03
CA ARG A 214 14.42 -12.78 -16.26
C ARG A 214 15.47 -11.78 -16.78
N SER A 215 16.00 -10.93 -15.91
CA SER A 215 16.98 -9.90 -16.28
C SER A 215 18.37 -10.45 -16.64
N ASN A 216 18.69 -11.67 -16.20
CA ASN A 216 19.98 -12.31 -16.46
C ASN A 216 19.82 -13.65 -17.23
N ALA A 217 18.71 -13.82 -17.95
CA ALA A 217 18.34 -15.08 -18.58
C ALA A 217 19.41 -15.58 -19.56
N GLU A 218 19.95 -14.67 -20.36
CA GLU A 218 21.01 -14.96 -21.32
C GLU A 218 22.30 -15.43 -20.62
N SER A 219 22.75 -14.70 -19.59
CA SER A 219 23.93 -15.11 -18.81
C SER A 219 23.73 -16.48 -18.16
N ILE A 220 22.55 -16.75 -17.59
CA ILE A 220 22.21 -18.05 -17.01
C ILE A 220 22.25 -19.16 -18.08
N ALA A 221 21.77 -18.87 -19.29
CA ALA A 221 21.81 -19.79 -20.42
C ALA A 221 23.25 -20.07 -20.90
N PHE A 222 24.10 -19.05 -20.99
CA PHE A 222 25.53 -19.21 -21.28
C PHE A 222 26.23 -20.12 -20.26
N TYR A 223 25.94 -19.95 -18.97
CA TYR A 223 26.47 -20.83 -17.92
C TYR A 223 25.78 -22.19 -17.84
N ARG A 224 24.74 -22.46 -18.66
CA ARG A 224 23.89 -23.67 -18.61
C ARG A 224 23.42 -23.98 -17.18
N SER A 225 23.17 -22.94 -16.40
CA SER A 225 22.97 -23.03 -14.94
C SER A 225 21.51 -23.24 -14.52
N GLY A 226 20.65 -23.71 -15.42
CA GLY A 226 19.22 -23.90 -15.18
C GLY A 226 18.92 -24.75 -13.93
N ASN A 227 19.63 -25.86 -13.74
CA ASN A 227 19.47 -26.72 -12.55
C ASN A 227 19.86 -26.03 -11.24
N VAL A 228 20.89 -25.18 -11.26
CA VAL A 228 21.35 -24.43 -10.08
C VAL A 228 20.31 -23.36 -9.71
N GLU A 229 19.83 -22.62 -10.70
CA GLU A 229 18.81 -21.58 -10.49
C GLU A 229 17.44 -22.18 -10.11
N MET A 230 17.10 -23.36 -10.64
CA MET A 230 15.92 -24.13 -10.18
C MET A 230 16.02 -24.46 -8.69
N ARG A 231 17.15 -25.01 -8.22
CA ARG A 231 17.31 -25.34 -6.78
C ARG A 231 17.22 -24.10 -5.89
N LYS A 232 17.87 -23.00 -6.28
CA LYS A 232 17.80 -21.73 -5.52
C LYS A 232 16.38 -21.18 -5.47
N THR A 233 15.66 -21.21 -6.60
CA THR A 233 14.29 -20.73 -6.70
C THR A 233 13.32 -21.60 -5.89
N ASN A 234 13.47 -22.93 -5.97
CA ASN A 234 12.69 -23.87 -5.16
C ASN A 234 12.94 -23.72 -3.66
N SER A 235 14.16 -23.39 -3.23
CA SER A 235 14.45 -23.11 -1.81
C SER A 235 13.69 -21.87 -1.29
N ARG A 236 13.58 -20.82 -2.11
CA ARG A 236 12.77 -19.62 -1.79
C ARG A 236 11.28 -19.96 -1.76
N LEU A 237 10.81 -20.72 -2.75
CA LEU A 237 9.43 -21.21 -2.78
C LEU A 237 9.10 -22.06 -1.56
N GLN A 238 9.98 -22.99 -1.16
CA GLN A 238 9.74 -23.85 0.00
C GLN A 238 9.63 -23.03 1.30
N SER A 239 10.46 -22.01 1.46
CA SER A 239 10.39 -21.08 2.60
C SER A 239 9.07 -20.32 2.65
N LEU A 240 8.59 -19.88 1.47
CA LEU A 240 7.28 -19.25 1.29
C LEU A 240 6.14 -20.23 1.64
N LEU A 241 6.13 -21.43 1.05
CA LEU A 241 5.10 -22.46 1.28
C LEU A 241 5.01 -22.88 2.75
N GLN A 242 6.14 -23.09 3.43
CA GLN A 242 6.16 -23.39 4.88
C GLN A 242 5.54 -22.27 5.72
N THR A 243 5.63 -21.03 5.27
CA THR A 243 5.01 -19.88 5.95
C THR A 243 3.53 -19.78 5.62
N GLN A 244 3.14 -19.99 4.35
CA GLN A 244 1.75 -20.05 3.90
C GLN A 244 0.98 -21.17 4.63
N LEU A 245 1.54 -22.38 4.72
CA LEU A 245 0.92 -23.48 5.46
C LEU A 245 0.72 -23.15 6.94
N ARG A 246 1.67 -22.45 7.58
CA ARG A 246 1.47 -21.98 8.95
C ARG A 246 0.35 -20.96 9.05
N VAL A 247 0.25 -20.01 8.12
CA VAL A 247 -0.87 -19.06 8.05
C VAL A 247 -2.20 -19.82 7.93
N VAL A 248 -2.30 -20.79 7.02
CA VAL A 248 -3.49 -21.62 6.82
C VAL A 248 -3.87 -22.38 8.08
N ASN A 249 -2.91 -22.99 8.78
CA ASN A 249 -3.18 -23.73 10.02
C ASN A 249 -3.76 -22.83 11.11
N PHE A 250 -3.21 -21.63 11.31
CA PHE A 250 -3.75 -20.68 12.28
C PHE A 250 -5.09 -20.08 11.83
N GLN A 251 -5.28 -19.84 10.52
CA GLN A 251 -6.57 -19.40 9.99
C GLN A 251 -7.65 -20.46 10.17
N CYS A 252 -7.32 -21.74 10.01
CA CYS A 252 -8.25 -22.83 10.29
C CYS A 252 -8.74 -22.80 11.75
N ILE A 253 -7.82 -22.60 12.69
CA ILE A 253 -8.15 -22.41 14.12
C ILE A 253 -9.05 -21.18 14.30
N LEU A 254 -8.72 -20.04 13.67
CA LEU A 254 -9.54 -18.83 13.74
C LEU A 254 -10.97 -19.08 13.23
N PHE A 255 -11.12 -19.67 12.04
CA PHE A 255 -12.41 -19.97 11.45
C PHE A 255 -13.22 -20.95 12.31
N PHE A 256 -12.57 -21.96 12.90
CA PHE A 256 -13.21 -22.87 13.83
C PHE A 256 -13.82 -22.12 15.03
N PHE A 257 -13.05 -21.24 15.68
CA PHE A 257 -13.55 -20.46 16.81
C PHE A 257 -14.59 -19.42 16.42
N VAL A 258 -14.45 -18.74 15.28
CA VAL A 258 -15.45 -17.79 14.77
C VAL A 258 -16.78 -18.51 14.51
N ASN A 259 -16.76 -19.68 13.87
CA ASN A 259 -17.97 -20.47 13.66
C ASN A 259 -18.60 -20.94 14.97
N ILE A 260 -17.81 -21.39 15.94
CA ILE A 260 -18.31 -21.75 17.28
C ILE A 260 -19.00 -20.55 17.93
N ILE A 261 -18.38 -19.37 17.85
CA ILE A 261 -18.99 -18.13 18.33
C ILE A 261 -20.34 -17.94 17.62
N ASP A 262 -20.39 -17.90 16.30
CA ASP A 262 -21.65 -17.67 15.58
C ASP A 262 -22.76 -18.69 15.94
N TYR A 263 -22.45 -19.98 16.08
CA TYR A 263 -23.42 -21.01 16.50
C TYR A 263 -23.86 -20.86 17.97
N VAL A 264 -22.93 -20.62 18.89
CA VAL A 264 -23.26 -20.39 20.31
C VAL A 264 -24.08 -19.11 20.45
N GLY A 265 -23.77 -18.07 19.68
CA GLY A 265 -24.54 -16.84 19.62
C GLY A 265 -25.98 -17.08 19.15
N ALA A 266 -26.18 -17.89 18.11
CA ALA A 266 -27.52 -18.29 17.68
C ALA A 266 -28.31 -18.98 18.81
N ILE A 267 -27.70 -19.93 19.53
CA ILE A 267 -28.35 -20.61 20.67
C ILE A 267 -28.63 -19.62 21.80
N LEU A 268 -27.69 -18.73 22.12
CA LEU A 268 -27.81 -17.71 23.15
C LEU A 268 -28.99 -16.78 22.88
N SER A 269 -29.25 -16.45 21.61
CA SER A 269 -30.38 -15.60 21.21
C SER A 269 -31.73 -16.22 21.61
N TYR A 270 -31.89 -17.54 21.47
CA TYR A 270 -33.09 -18.26 21.90
C TYR A 270 -33.14 -18.43 23.42
N LEU A 271 -32.00 -18.59 24.09
CA LEU A 271 -31.95 -18.69 25.56
C LEU A 271 -32.40 -17.37 26.22
N ILE A 272 -31.97 -16.22 25.69
CA ILE A 272 -32.42 -14.90 26.17
C ILE A 272 -33.93 -14.75 26.01
N LEU A 273 -34.47 -15.24 24.90
CA LEU A 273 -35.91 -15.23 24.65
C LEU A 273 -36.66 -16.14 25.63
N ALA A 274 -36.12 -17.32 25.93
CA ALA A 274 -36.68 -18.23 26.92
C ALA A 274 -36.72 -17.58 28.32
N ILE A 275 -35.66 -16.89 28.74
CA ILE A 275 -35.63 -16.17 30.02
C ILE A 275 -36.73 -15.10 30.08
N ALA A 276 -36.94 -14.35 29.00
CA ALA A 276 -38.00 -13.33 28.94
C ALA A 276 -39.42 -13.95 28.96
N LEU A 277 -39.61 -15.09 28.30
CA LEU A 277 -40.89 -15.80 28.25
C LEU A 277 -41.23 -16.44 29.60
N PHE A 278 -40.30 -17.16 30.22
CA PHE A 278 -40.50 -17.74 31.55
C PHE A 278 -40.49 -16.70 32.68
N GLY A 279 -39.96 -15.50 32.42
CA GLY A 279 -40.03 -14.35 33.32
C GLY A 279 -41.37 -13.63 33.33
N GLY A 280 -42.38 -14.12 32.59
CA GLY A 280 -43.76 -13.62 32.62
C GLY A 280 -44.00 -12.34 31.82
N MET A 281 -43.03 -11.88 31.01
CA MET A 281 -43.18 -10.64 30.22
C MET A 281 -44.26 -10.73 29.13
N TYR A 282 -44.68 -11.94 28.75
CA TYR A 282 -45.55 -12.20 27.61
C TYR A 282 -46.83 -12.97 27.96
N ASP A 283 -47.13 -13.14 29.25
CA ASP A 283 -48.24 -13.97 29.74
C ASP A 283 -49.63 -13.48 29.28
N ASN A 284 -49.74 -12.20 28.92
CA ASN A 284 -51.00 -11.57 28.50
C ASN A 284 -51.27 -11.66 26.98
N MET A 285 -50.42 -12.34 26.20
CA MET A 285 -50.54 -12.39 24.74
C MET A 285 -51.21 -13.69 24.26
N SER A 286 -52.02 -13.60 23.20
CA SER A 286 -52.58 -14.79 22.54
C SER A 286 -51.48 -15.63 21.89
N GLY A 287 -51.68 -16.96 21.80
CA GLY A 287 -50.66 -17.88 21.25
C GLY A 287 -50.24 -17.56 19.81
N THR A 288 -51.09 -16.91 19.02
CA THR A 288 -50.77 -16.44 17.65
C THR A 288 -49.96 -15.15 17.65
N ALA A 289 -50.24 -14.20 18.55
CA ALA A 289 -49.44 -12.99 18.69
C ALA A 289 -48.06 -13.29 19.32
N LEU A 290 -48.01 -14.28 20.21
CA LEU A 290 -46.79 -14.73 20.87
C LEU A 290 -45.79 -15.31 19.87
N SER A 291 -46.22 -16.14 18.91
CA SER A 291 -45.31 -16.72 17.91
C SER A 291 -44.69 -15.68 16.97
N GLY A 292 -45.46 -14.68 16.55
CA GLY A 292 -44.97 -13.54 15.77
C GLY A 292 -43.95 -12.69 16.54
N GLN A 293 -44.19 -12.44 17.83
CA GLN A 293 -43.26 -11.73 18.71
C GLN A 293 -41.98 -12.52 18.96
N ILE A 294 -42.07 -13.83 19.22
CA ILE A 294 -40.92 -14.72 19.40
C ILE A 294 -40.00 -14.66 18.17
N SER A 295 -40.56 -14.76 16.97
CA SER A 295 -39.81 -14.68 15.69
C SER A 295 -39.14 -13.32 15.50
N ARG A 296 -39.84 -12.23 15.83
CA ARG A 296 -39.29 -10.87 15.74
C ARG A 296 -38.15 -10.63 16.73
N ASN A 297 -38.32 -11.10 17.96
CA ASN A 297 -37.36 -10.93 19.03
C ASN A 297 -36.11 -11.80 18.84
N SER A 298 -36.27 -13.03 18.34
CA SER A 298 -35.13 -13.87 17.96
C SER A 298 -34.33 -13.24 16.81
N PHE A 299 -35.01 -12.64 15.83
CA PHE A 299 -34.34 -11.87 14.78
C PHE A 299 -33.51 -10.70 15.36
N PHE A 300 -34.07 -9.90 16.27
CA PHE A 300 -33.33 -8.79 16.89
C PHE A 300 -32.09 -9.25 17.65
N ALA A 301 -32.21 -10.31 18.46
CA ALA A 301 -31.09 -10.87 19.21
C ALA A 301 -30.03 -11.49 18.29
N MET A 302 -30.43 -12.28 17.28
CA MET A 302 -29.51 -12.84 16.29
C MET A 302 -28.79 -11.75 15.49
N TYR A 303 -29.51 -10.70 15.09
CA TYR A 303 -28.93 -9.62 14.31
C TYR A 303 -27.95 -8.78 15.13
N LEU A 304 -28.25 -8.53 16.41
CA LEU A 304 -27.33 -7.85 17.33
C LEU A 304 -26.04 -8.67 17.52
N ILE A 305 -26.14 -9.99 17.66
CA ILE A 305 -24.99 -10.90 17.74
C ILE A 305 -24.19 -10.88 16.44
N SER A 306 -24.87 -10.93 15.28
CA SER A 306 -24.21 -10.83 13.96
C SER A 306 -23.46 -9.50 13.79
N CYS A 307 -24.01 -8.38 14.26
CA CYS A 307 -23.31 -7.10 14.28
C CYS A 307 -22.02 -7.16 15.12
N GLY A 308 -22.07 -7.86 16.25
CA GLY A 308 -20.87 -8.18 17.04
C GLY A 308 -19.85 -8.98 16.23
N SER A 309 -20.24 -10.12 15.66
CA SER A 309 -19.33 -10.93 14.83
C SER A 309 -18.71 -10.14 13.66
N GLN A 310 -19.47 -9.23 13.04
CA GLN A 310 -18.95 -8.32 12.00
C GLN A 310 -17.88 -7.36 12.55
N LEU A 311 -18.04 -6.82 13.75
CA LEU A 311 -17.01 -5.98 14.40
C LEU A 311 -15.73 -6.76 14.73
N ILE A 312 -15.87 -8.03 15.13
CA ILE A 312 -14.72 -8.91 15.37
C ILE A 312 -13.96 -9.15 14.06
N ASN A 313 -14.67 -9.43 12.96
CA ASN A 313 -14.06 -9.58 11.64
C ASN A 313 -13.40 -8.28 11.16
N LEU A 314 -14.04 -7.13 11.41
CA LEU A 314 -13.49 -5.80 11.15
C LEU A 314 -12.15 -5.58 11.88
N SER A 315 -11.97 -6.10 13.10
CA SER A 315 -10.68 -6.02 13.81
C SER A 315 -9.55 -6.70 13.03
N THR A 316 -9.84 -7.75 12.27
CA THR A 316 -8.85 -8.43 11.41
C THR A 316 -8.46 -7.54 10.24
N ASP A 317 -9.46 -6.99 9.56
CA ASP A 317 -9.26 -6.11 8.41
C ASP A 317 -8.52 -4.82 8.81
N ILE A 318 -8.85 -4.24 9.97
CA ILE A 318 -8.13 -3.09 10.54
C ILE A 318 -6.66 -3.45 10.82
N SER A 319 -6.39 -4.64 11.36
CA SER A 319 -5.02 -5.07 11.66
C SER A 319 -4.19 -5.22 10.38
N ASN A 320 -4.77 -5.81 9.33
CA ASN A 320 -4.13 -5.92 8.01
C ASN A 320 -3.92 -4.54 7.38
N THR A 321 -4.93 -3.68 7.43
CA THR A 321 -4.88 -2.29 6.97
C THR A 321 -3.77 -1.52 7.67
N ALA A 322 -3.59 -1.71 8.98
CA ALA A 322 -2.50 -1.10 9.74
C ALA A 322 -1.12 -1.49 9.23
N GLY A 323 -0.93 -2.76 8.84
CA GLY A 323 0.30 -3.23 8.19
C GLY A 323 0.60 -2.47 6.90
N TYR A 324 -0.36 -2.39 5.98
CA TYR A 324 -0.18 -1.67 4.71
C TYR A 324 0.04 -0.17 4.94
N VAL A 325 -0.72 0.48 5.82
CA VAL A 325 -0.55 1.89 6.17
C VAL A 325 0.83 2.17 6.75
N HIS A 326 1.39 1.27 7.57
CA HIS A 326 2.75 1.44 8.05
C HIS A 326 3.79 1.37 6.92
N ARG A 327 3.65 0.42 5.99
CA ARG A 327 4.59 0.25 4.86
C ARG A 327 4.51 1.41 3.86
N ILE A 328 3.30 1.80 3.47
CA ILE A 328 3.04 2.94 2.58
C ILE A 328 3.44 4.25 3.28
N GLY A 329 3.07 4.41 4.55
CA GLY A 329 3.39 5.60 5.34
C GLY A 329 4.89 5.80 5.55
N GLN A 330 5.66 4.72 5.74
CA GLN A 330 7.13 4.79 5.76
C GLN A 330 7.70 5.27 4.42
N LEU A 331 7.18 4.74 3.31
CA LEU A 331 7.62 5.16 1.98
C LEU A 331 7.31 6.65 1.76
N LEU A 332 6.11 7.10 2.08
CA LEU A 332 5.73 8.51 2.02
C LEU A 332 6.61 9.38 2.93
N GLU A 333 6.90 8.94 4.16
CA GLU A 333 7.82 9.63 5.07
C GLU A 333 9.21 9.82 4.47
N SER A 334 9.79 8.76 3.92
CA SER A 334 11.11 8.81 3.28
C SER A 334 11.10 9.67 2.02
N LEU A 335 10.04 9.58 1.20
CA LEU A 335 9.89 10.42 0.00
C LEU A 335 9.79 11.90 0.37
N THR A 336 8.93 12.27 1.32
CA THR A 336 8.81 13.67 1.75
C THR A 336 10.11 14.17 2.39
N ALA A 337 10.80 13.35 3.19
CA ALA A 337 12.09 13.75 3.75
C ALA A 337 13.12 14.03 2.64
N MET A 338 13.20 13.19 1.60
CA MET A 338 14.08 13.44 0.46
C MET A 338 13.65 14.63 -0.39
N GLU A 339 12.34 14.90 -0.51
CA GLU A 339 11.82 16.11 -1.16
C GLU A 339 12.29 17.35 -0.40
N THR A 340 12.14 17.38 0.93
CA THR A 340 12.58 18.49 1.79
C THR A 340 14.11 18.65 1.78
N ASP A 341 14.88 17.57 1.88
CA ASP A 341 16.35 17.60 1.80
C ASP A 341 16.82 18.14 0.44
N ALA A 342 16.13 17.80 -0.65
CA ALA A 342 16.46 18.30 -1.99
C ALA A 342 16.13 19.80 -2.12
N GLU A 343 15.01 20.25 -1.56
CA GLU A 343 14.61 21.66 -1.55
C GLU A 343 15.54 22.50 -0.65
N GLN A 344 15.93 21.99 0.51
CA GLN A 344 16.92 22.62 1.39
C GLN A 344 18.28 22.73 0.72
N LYS A 345 18.78 21.65 0.10
CA LYS A 345 20.05 21.71 -0.64
C LYS A 345 19.99 22.62 -1.86
N ALA A 346 18.85 22.74 -2.52
CA ALA A 346 18.68 23.73 -3.58
C ALA A 346 18.70 25.19 -3.05
N THR A 347 18.39 25.39 -1.76
CA THR A 347 18.37 26.71 -1.11
C THR A 347 19.68 27.05 -0.41
N GLU A 348 20.35 26.07 0.20
CA GLU A 348 21.61 26.21 0.95
C GLU A 348 22.86 26.05 0.06
N ASN A 349 22.83 25.15 -0.93
CA ASN A 349 23.91 25.11 -1.91
C ASN A 349 23.63 26.14 -3.01
N GLN A 350 24.49 27.16 -3.09
CA GLN A 350 24.77 27.88 -4.33
C GLN A 350 25.34 26.95 -5.44
N ASP A 351 25.28 25.61 -5.32
CA ASP A 351 25.61 24.67 -6.41
C ASP A 351 24.59 24.73 -7.56
N TYR A 352 23.39 25.24 -7.28
CA TYR A 352 22.39 25.60 -8.28
C TYR A 352 22.34 27.11 -8.38
N LEU A 353 23.45 27.73 -8.78
CA LEU A 353 23.43 29.13 -9.14
C LEU A 353 22.38 29.31 -10.24
N GLY A 354 21.33 30.05 -9.87
CA GLY A 354 20.46 30.69 -10.84
C GLY A 354 21.31 31.42 -11.87
N VAL A 355 20.69 31.68 -13.00
CA VAL A 355 21.20 32.31 -14.23
C VAL A 355 22.10 33.55 -14.03
N GLU A 356 22.19 34.10 -12.82
CA GLU A 356 22.93 35.31 -12.45
C GLU A 356 24.44 35.11 -12.20
N ASN A 357 24.95 33.89 -11.97
CA ASN A 357 26.40 33.61 -11.98
C ASN A 357 26.74 32.60 -13.07
N LEU A 358 26.33 32.89 -14.31
CA LEU A 358 27.09 32.43 -15.47
C LEU A 358 28.57 32.76 -15.21
N ALA A 359 29.46 31.82 -15.53
CA ALA A 359 30.91 32.00 -15.62
C ALA A 359 31.31 33.49 -15.75
N PRO A 360 32.23 34.04 -14.91
CA PRO A 360 32.67 35.42 -15.05
C PRO A 360 32.95 35.67 -16.53
N HIS A 361 32.27 36.66 -17.12
CA HIS A 361 32.13 36.83 -18.57
C HIS A 361 33.43 36.46 -19.30
N GLY A 362 33.45 35.29 -19.95
CA GLY A 362 34.61 34.77 -20.67
C GLY A 362 35.35 33.57 -20.07
N SER A 363 34.92 32.95 -18.97
CA SER A 363 35.55 31.70 -18.52
C SER A 363 34.97 30.47 -19.24
N ASP A 364 35.82 29.73 -19.97
CA ASP A 364 35.47 28.47 -20.64
C ASP A 364 35.15 27.31 -19.67
N VAL A 365 35.14 27.52 -18.35
CA VAL A 365 35.05 26.45 -17.35
C VAL A 365 33.61 25.95 -17.20
N ILE A 366 33.42 24.64 -17.32
CA ILE A 366 32.14 23.93 -17.18
C ILE A 366 32.01 23.31 -15.78
N PHE A 367 33.05 22.60 -15.33
CA PHE A 367 33.13 21.98 -14.00
C PHE A 367 34.44 22.35 -13.33
N LYS A 368 34.39 22.64 -12.01
CA LYS A 368 35.58 22.82 -11.18
C LYS A 368 35.43 22.07 -9.87
N LEU A 369 36.34 21.14 -9.61
CA LEU A 369 36.45 20.39 -8.37
C LEU A 369 37.61 20.98 -7.57
N ILE A 370 37.37 21.27 -6.29
CA ILE A 370 38.36 21.82 -5.37
C ILE A 370 38.52 20.87 -4.19
N SER A 371 39.68 20.22 -4.10
CA SER A 371 40.06 19.26 -3.06
C SER A 371 38.96 18.22 -2.75
N VAL A 372 38.36 17.68 -3.81
CA VAL A 372 37.19 16.80 -3.67
C VAL A 372 37.64 15.39 -3.28
N SER A 373 37.17 14.92 -2.13
CA SER A 373 37.32 13.53 -1.70
C SER A 373 35.99 12.80 -1.76
N TYR A 374 35.96 11.58 -2.32
CA TYR A 374 34.72 10.80 -2.43
C TYR A 374 34.92 9.30 -2.23
N ALA A 375 33.89 8.67 -1.66
CA ALA A 375 33.80 7.25 -1.39
C ALA A 375 32.47 6.66 -1.89
N PRO A 376 32.38 5.34 -2.06
CA PRO A 376 31.10 4.68 -2.23
C PRO A 376 30.15 4.98 -1.06
N PRO A 377 28.83 4.96 -1.31
CA PRO A 377 27.83 5.06 -0.26
C PRO A 377 28.12 4.05 0.84
N ASN A 378 28.04 4.47 2.10
CA ASN A 378 28.32 3.67 3.30
C ASN A 378 29.78 3.23 3.50
N CYS A 379 30.73 3.80 2.75
CA CYS A 379 32.17 3.62 2.96
C CYS A 379 32.79 4.95 3.44
N ILE A 380 33.68 4.86 4.44
CA ILE A 380 34.41 6.03 4.96
C ILE A 380 35.73 6.21 4.21
N ASP A 381 36.31 5.11 3.72
CA ASP A 381 37.58 5.15 3.00
C ASP A 381 37.37 5.76 1.60
N PRO A 382 38.00 6.92 1.32
CA PRO A 382 37.87 7.60 0.04
C PRO A 382 38.58 6.82 -1.07
N LEU A 383 37.90 6.69 -2.21
CA LEU A 383 38.50 6.14 -3.44
C LEU A 383 39.50 7.11 -4.05
N VAL A 384 39.18 8.40 -3.95
CA VAL A 384 40.00 9.51 -4.41
C VAL A 384 40.00 10.56 -3.31
N LYS A 385 41.20 11.08 -3.02
CA LYS A 385 41.44 12.13 -2.03
C LYS A 385 41.88 13.41 -2.73
N ASP A 386 41.34 14.53 -2.27
CA ASP A 386 41.77 15.89 -2.61
C ASP A 386 41.94 16.12 -4.13
N LEU A 387 40.93 15.73 -4.90
CA LEU A 387 40.94 15.89 -6.36
C LEU A 387 40.65 17.34 -6.75
N ASP A 388 41.63 17.97 -7.39
CA ASP A 388 41.46 19.22 -8.12
C ASP A 388 41.34 18.93 -9.62
N LEU A 389 40.21 19.34 -10.23
CA LEU A 389 39.95 19.09 -11.65
C LEU A 389 39.15 20.24 -12.25
N GLU A 390 39.60 20.75 -13.39
CA GLU A 390 38.92 21.79 -14.16
C GLU A 390 38.60 21.29 -15.56
N ILE A 391 37.32 21.35 -15.96
CA ILE A 391 36.84 20.93 -17.27
C ILE A 391 36.41 22.18 -18.03
N CYS A 392 37.06 22.47 -19.16
CA CYS A 392 36.76 23.63 -20.00
C CYS A 392 36.03 23.22 -21.29
N HIS A 393 35.29 24.17 -21.87
CA HIS A 393 34.65 24.05 -23.17
C HIS A 393 35.68 23.80 -24.29
N GLY A 394 35.29 23.03 -25.30
CA GLY A 394 36.14 22.68 -26.44
C GLY A 394 37.30 21.74 -26.15
N LYS A 395 37.49 21.28 -24.90
CA LYS A 395 38.54 20.34 -24.52
C LYS A 395 38.00 18.92 -24.36
N ASN A 396 38.69 17.96 -24.98
CA ASN A 396 38.44 16.54 -24.78
C ASN A 396 39.35 16.01 -23.67
N ILE A 397 38.77 15.48 -22.60
CA ILE A 397 39.50 14.94 -21.44
C ILE A 397 39.30 13.44 -21.38
N LEU A 398 40.40 12.68 -21.36
CA LEU A 398 40.37 11.22 -21.17
C LEU A 398 40.72 10.87 -19.73
N ILE A 399 39.81 10.16 -19.05
CA ILE A 399 40.01 9.67 -17.67
C ILE A 399 40.31 8.18 -17.71
N THR A 400 41.55 7.80 -17.39
CA THR A 400 42.02 6.41 -17.37
C THR A 400 42.46 5.96 -15.97
N GLY A 401 42.52 4.64 -15.74
CA GLY A 401 42.96 4.06 -14.48
C GLY A 401 42.48 2.62 -14.30
N THR A 402 42.92 1.95 -13.24
CA THR A 402 42.54 0.55 -12.94
C THR A 402 41.06 0.39 -12.60
N THR A 403 40.49 -0.78 -12.85
CA THR A 403 39.11 -1.08 -12.43
C THR A 403 38.98 -0.92 -10.92
N GLY A 404 37.95 -0.20 -10.47
CA GLY A 404 37.77 0.12 -9.05
C GLY A 404 38.43 1.42 -8.59
N SER A 405 39.22 2.11 -9.43
CA SER A 405 39.85 3.41 -9.08
C SER A 405 38.88 4.60 -8.89
N GLY A 406 37.57 4.37 -8.93
CA GLY A 406 36.58 5.44 -8.73
C GLY A 406 36.21 6.29 -9.95
N LYS A 407 36.57 5.89 -11.18
CA LYS A 407 36.21 6.61 -12.42
C LYS A 407 34.70 6.83 -12.57
N SER A 408 33.91 5.75 -12.54
CA SER A 408 32.44 5.86 -12.64
C SER A 408 31.84 6.59 -11.44
N SER A 409 32.53 6.59 -10.28
CA SER A 409 32.13 7.36 -9.10
C SER A 409 32.34 8.86 -9.29
N LEU A 410 33.40 9.29 -9.98
CA LEU A 410 33.62 10.69 -10.37
C LEU A 410 32.44 11.21 -11.20
N PHE A 411 31.98 10.45 -12.20
CA PHE A 411 30.79 10.81 -12.98
C PHE A 411 29.52 10.92 -12.12
N ARG A 412 29.38 10.12 -11.05
CA ARG A 412 28.24 10.23 -10.12
C ARG A 412 28.32 11.50 -9.25
N ILE A 413 29.52 11.94 -8.89
CA ILE A 413 29.76 13.20 -8.16
C ILE A 413 29.49 14.41 -9.08
N LEU A 414 30.03 14.37 -10.31
CA LEU A 414 29.77 15.39 -11.34
C LEU A 414 28.27 15.53 -11.61
N ASN A 415 27.57 14.39 -11.71
CA ASN A 415 26.12 14.33 -11.92
C ASN A 415 25.29 14.64 -10.65
N GLY A 416 25.92 14.89 -9.50
CA GLY A 416 25.23 15.23 -8.25
C GLY A 416 24.40 14.09 -7.66
N ILE A 417 24.60 12.86 -8.15
CA ILE A 417 23.96 11.65 -7.63
C ILE A 417 24.58 11.29 -6.28
N TRP A 418 25.90 11.41 -6.17
CA TRP A 418 26.63 11.25 -4.91
C TRP A 418 27.06 12.62 -4.38
N THR A 419 27.02 12.78 -3.06
CA THR A 419 27.61 13.93 -2.38
C THR A 419 29.06 13.63 -2.02
N PRO A 420 30.00 14.56 -2.26
CA PRO A 420 31.39 14.36 -1.84
C PRO A 420 31.50 14.27 -0.31
N LEU A 421 32.57 13.64 0.18
CA LEU A 421 32.90 13.60 1.61
C LEU A 421 33.46 14.94 2.09
N SER A 422 34.29 15.56 1.25
CA SER A 422 34.91 16.87 1.47
C SER A 422 35.21 17.54 0.13
N GLY A 423 35.49 18.84 0.16
CA GLY A 423 35.73 19.65 -1.02
C GLY A 423 34.45 20.17 -1.66
N GLU A 424 34.60 20.91 -2.75
CA GLU A 424 33.51 21.61 -3.42
C GLU A 424 33.46 21.27 -4.92
N VAL A 425 32.25 21.14 -5.46
CA VAL A 425 32.01 20.83 -6.88
C VAL A 425 31.22 21.97 -7.49
N MET A 426 31.91 22.91 -8.12
CA MET A 426 31.31 24.04 -8.80
C MET A 426 30.85 23.63 -10.21
N ARG A 427 29.62 23.98 -10.56
CA ARG A 427 28.99 23.72 -11.86
C ARG A 427 28.57 25.05 -12.48
N PHE A 428 29.10 25.38 -13.65
CA PHE A 428 28.86 26.67 -14.31
C PHE A 428 27.83 26.61 -15.45
N LEU A 429 27.26 25.43 -15.73
CA LEU A 429 26.16 25.23 -16.67
C LEU A 429 24.90 24.72 -15.97
N PRO A 430 23.70 25.15 -16.41
CA PRO A 430 22.46 24.56 -15.94
C PRO A 430 22.45 23.06 -16.21
N PHE A 431 22.20 22.27 -15.17
CA PHE A 431 22.26 20.83 -15.20
C PHE A 431 21.00 20.22 -15.84
N THR A 432 20.85 20.51 -17.13
CA THR A 432 19.78 20.00 -17.99
C THR A 432 20.40 19.15 -19.10
N PRO A 433 19.67 18.15 -19.62
CA PRO A 433 20.15 17.33 -20.73
C PRO A 433 20.54 18.14 -21.99
N LYS A 434 20.12 19.41 -22.08
CA LYS A 434 20.44 20.31 -23.21
C LYS A 434 21.88 20.79 -23.17
N ASN A 435 22.41 20.98 -21.96
CA ASN A 435 23.75 21.53 -21.76
C ASN A 435 24.76 20.44 -21.41
N VAL A 436 24.35 19.47 -20.58
CA VAL A 436 25.24 18.38 -20.14
C VAL A 436 24.50 17.05 -20.23
N PHE A 437 25.01 16.16 -21.07
CA PHE A 437 24.45 14.83 -21.28
C PHE A 437 25.38 13.75 -20.72
N PHE A 438 24.87 12.92 -19.81
CA PHE A 438 25.63 11.83 -19.21
C PHE A 438 25.24 10.49 -19.82
N LEU A 439 26.21 9.80 -20.42
CA LEU A 439 26.03 8.43 -20.89
C LEU A 439 26.37 7.43 -19.78
N PRO A 440 25.41 6.59 -19.33
CA PRO A 440 25.69 5.57 -18.33
C PRO A 440 26.54 4.45 -18.92
N GLN A 441 27.39 3.85 -18.07
CA GLN A 441 28.22 2.70 -18.47
C GLN A 441 27.39 1.49 -18.93
N LYS A 442 26.23 1.27 -18.28
CA LYS A 442 25.23 0.32 -18.78
C LYS A 442 24.18 1.13 -19.52
N THR A 443 24.01 0.85 -20.81
CA THR A 443 22.99 1.49 -21.63
C THR A 443 21.60 1.22 -21.04
N PHE A 444 20.78 2.26 -20.99
CA PHE A 444 19.39 2.17 -20.60
C PHE A 444 18.54 2.40 -21.84
N VAL A 445 17.66 1.45 -22.14
CA VAL A 445 16.70 1.54 -23.24
C VAL A 445 15.32 1.57 -22.59
N SER A 446 14.63 2.69 -22.75
CA SER A 446 13.27 2.85 -22.24
C SER A 446 12.26 2.10 -23.13
N ASP A 447 11.13 1.74 -22.54
CA ASP A 447 9.95 1.33 -23.29
C ASP A 447 9.50 2.51 -24.18
N GLY A 448 9.19 2.23 -25.45
CA GLY A 448 8.79 3.26 -26.42
C GLY A 448 9.21 2.92 -27.85
N THR A 449 8.96 3.85 -28.77
CA THR A 449 9.44 3.75 -30.16
C THR A 449 10.93 4.05 -30.27
N LEU A 450 11.57 3.68 -31.38
CA LEU A 450 12.96 4.07 -31.64
C LEU A 450 13.15 5.59 -31.59
N ARG A 451 12.17 6.36 -32.10
CA ARG A 451 12.18 7.83 -32.01
C ARG A 451 12.27 8.26 -30.54
N GLN A 452 11.44 7.72 -29.67
CA GLN A 452 11.43 8.01 -28.22
C GLN A 452 12.72 7.59 -27.53
N GLN A 453 13.38 6.53 -28.00
CA GLN A 453 14.68 6.11 -27.47
C GLN A 453 15.81 7.07 -27.88
N LEU A 454 15.76 7.59 -29.12
CA LEU A 454 16.74 8.55 -29.63
C LEU A 454 16.54 9.96 -29.06
N THR A 455 15.30 10.36 -28.79
CA THR A 455 14.98 11.66 -28.19
C THR A 455 15.06 11.66 -26.68
N TYR A 456 15.18 10.50 -26.02
CA TYR A 456 15.33 10.40 -24.56
C TYR A 456 16.54 11.22 -24.08
N PRO A 457 16.40 12.09 -23.05
CA PRO A 457 15.31 12.21 -22.08
C PRO A 457 14.24 13.27 -22.39
N TYR A 458 14.14 13.76 -23.63
CA TYR A 458 13.12 14.73 -24.04
C TYR A 458 11.80 14.05 -24.40
N GLU A 459 10.69 14.75 -24.16
CA GLU A 459 9.38 14.34 -24.64
C GLU A 459 9.24 14.66 -26.14
N ASP A 460 8.60 13.75 -26.90
CA ASP A 460 8.41 13.80 -28.37
C ASP A 460 7.90 15.17 -28.87
N SER A 461 7.16 15.92 -28.04
CA SER A 461 6.61 17.24 -28.38
C SER A 461 7.64 18.35 -28.59
N SER A 462 8.91 18.10 -28.25
CA SER A 462 10.00 19.09 -28.31
C SER A 462 10.72 19.12 -29.66
N TYR A 463 10.55 18.08 -30.48
CA TYR A 463 11.11 17.99 -31.82
C TYR A 463 9.94 18.08 -32.81
N GLY A 464 9.87 19.17 -33.58
CA GLY A 464 9.09 19.19 -34.81
C GLY A 464 9.57 18.06 -35.73
N ASP A 465 8.71 17.58 -36.61
CA ASP A 465 8.94 16.44 -37.52
C ASP A 465 10.11 16.59 -38.51
N ASP A 466 11.01 17.56 -38.30
CA ASP A 466 12.15 17.83 -39.16
C ASP A 466 13.31 16.87 -38.86
N SER A 467 13.49 16.01 -39.85
CA SER A 467 14.46 14.95 -40.03
C SER A 467 15.92 15.41 -40.05
N GLU A 468 16.57 15.55 -38.89
CA GLU A 468 18.05 15.65 -38.84
C GLU A 468 18.72 14.69 -37.84
N ALA A 469 18.07 14.30 -36.74
CA ALA A 469 18.66 13.37 -35.76
C ALA A 469 18.89 11.94 -36.31
N GLY A 470 18.23 11.58 -37.41
CA GLY A 470 18.42 10.29 -38.10
C GLY A 470 19.64 10.24 -39.02
N ASN A 471 20.27 11.38 -39.35
CA ASN A 471 21.38 11.44 -40.30
C ASN A 471 22.77 11.36 -39.63
N ASP A 472 22.91 11.84 -38.38
CA ASP A 472 24.20 11.82 -37.66
C ASP A 472 24.47 10.49 -36.92
N VAL A 473 23.45 9.65 -36.77
CA VAL A 473 23.64 8.27 -36.31
C VAL A 473 23.76 7.40 -37.56
N HIS A 474 24.98 7.16 -38.03
CA HIS A 474 25.27 6.15 -39.07
C HIS A 474 24.83 4.75 -38.60
N MET A 475 23.53 4.45 -38.69
CA MET A 475 23.00 3.10 -38.74
C MET A 475 22.72 2.80 -40.22
N GLU A 476 23.76 2.38 -40.95
CA GLU A 476 23.52 1.77 -42.25
C GLU A 476 22.59 0.55 -42.06
N PRO A 477 21.53 0.41 -42.86
CA PRO A 477 20.72 -0.80 -42.83
C PRO A 477 21.61 -1.97 -43.21
N TYR A 478 21.70 -2.95 -42.30
CA TYR A 478 22.36 -4.23 -42.52
C TYR A 478 21.76 -4.85 -43.78
N LYS A 479 22.48 -4.79 -44.91
CA LYS A 479 22.09 -5.47 -46.14
C LYS A 479 22.15 -6.97 -45.87
N SER A 480 20.98 -7.60 -45.83
CA SER A 480 20.85 -9.06 -45.84
C SER A 480 21.47 -9.58 -47.15
N GLY A 481 22.63 -10.23 -47.02
CA GLY A 481 23.17 -11.13 -48.05
C GLY A 481 22.60 -12.53 -47.88
#